data_AF-A0A0B2UQH8-F1
#
_entry.id   AF-A0A0B2UQH8-F1
#
_cell.length_a   1.000
_cell.length_b   1.000
_cell.length_c   1.000
_cell.angle_alpha   90.00
_cell.angle_beta   90.00
_cell.angle_gamma   90.00
#
_symmetry.space_group_name_H-M   'P 1'
#
loop_
_entity.id
_entity.type
_entity.pdbx_description
1 polymer ?
#
loop_
_entity_poly.entity_id
_entity_poly.type
_entity_poly.pdbx_seq_one_letter_code
_entity_poly.pdbx_strand_id
1 'polypeptide(L)' 'NEPQQYILLNAWIIERWYDEFLFWLPSEYENITEIRLPYDSIWLPDTTLYNS' A
#
# COMPACT_ATOMS: atom_id res chain seq x y z
N ASN A 1 15.04 -38.93 1.76
CA ASN A 1 15.04 -37.88 0.72
C ASN A 1 13.69 -37.21 0.72
N GLU A 2 13.52 -36.20 1.57
CA GLU A 2 12.37 -35.28 1.48
C GLU A 2 12.69 -34.26 0.39
N PRO A 3 11.81 -34.04 -0.60
CA PRO A 3 12.01 -33.00 -1.58
C PRO A 3 11.72 -31.62 -0.98
N GLN A 4 12.27 -30.60 -1.61
CA GLN A 4 12.21 -29.18 -1.26
C GLN A 4 10.85 -28.73 -0.65
N GLN A 5 10.89 -28.11 0.53
CA GLN A 5 9.71 -27.57 1.22
C GLN A 5 9.60 -26.06 0.98
N TYR A 6 8.89 -25.66 -0.08
CA TYR A 6 8.51 -24.26 -0.30
C TYR A 6 7.07 -24.17 -0.82
N ILE A 7 6.42 -23.02 -0.61
CA ILE A 7 5.06 -22.72 -1.06
C ILE A 7 5.13 -21.72 -2.20
N LEU A 8 4.41 -22.01 -3.30
CA LEU A 8 4.16 -21.05 -4.38
C LEU A 8 2.79 -20.41 -4.16
N LEU A 9 2.74 -19.08 -4.05
CA LEU A 9 1.50 -18.32 -3.84
C LEU A 9 1.34 -17.25 -4.92
N ASN A 10 0.13 -17.11 -5.45
CA ASN A 10 -0.30 -15.94 -6.20
C ASN A 10 -1.33 -15.19 -5.35
N ALA A 11 -0.99 -13.98 -4.92
CA ALA A 11 -1.83 -13.16 -4.05
C ALA A 11 -1.72 -11.68 -4.41
N TRP A 12 -2.78 -10.95 -4.12
CA TRP A 12 -2.82 -9.49 -4.14
C TRP A 12 -2.58 -8.96 -2.74
N ILE A 13 -1.60 -8.08 -2.59
CA ILE A 13 -1.35 -7.36 -1.34
C ILE A 13 -2.06 -6.00 -1.43
N ILE A 14 -2.84 -5.67 -0.41
CA ILE A 14 -3.51 -4.37 -0.29
C ILE A 14 -2.98 -3.71 0.97
N GLU A 15 -2.24 -2.62 0.81
CA GLU A 15 -1.67 -1.85 1.91
C GLU A 15 -2.53 -0.61 2.19
N ARG A 16 -2.72 -0.30 3.47
CA ARG A 16 -3.45 0.89 3.93
C ARG A 16 -2.68 1.51 5.08
N TRP A 17 -2.34 2.78 4.92
CA TRP A 17 -1.70 3.59 5.96
C TRP A 17 -2.37 4.96 6.03
N TYR A 18 -2.09 5.69 7.10
CA TYR A 18 -2.50 7.09 7.26
C TYR A 18 -1.29 7.98 7.04
N ASP A 19 -1.43 9.00 6.19
CA ASP A 19 -0.42 10.02 5.95
C ASP A 19 -0.99 11.37 6.40
N GLU A 20 -0.36 11.95 7.42
CA GLU A 20 -0.80 13.21 8.03
C GLU A 20 -0.60 14.44 7.13
N PHE A 21 0.24 14.33 6.09
CA PHE A 21 0.47 15.39 5.11
C PHE A 21 -0.46 15.29 3.90
N LEU A 22 -1.13 14.16 3.69
CA LEU A 22 -2.11 13.95 2.61
C LEU A 22 -3.55 14.12 3.13
N PHE A 23 -3.78 15.14 3.94
CA PHE A 23 -5.10 15.51 4.47
C PHE A 23 -5.54 16.89 3.97
N TRP A 24 -6.83 17.05 3.70
CA TRP A 24 -7.45 18.33 3.38
C TRP A 24 -8.89 18.41 3.89
N LEU A 25 -9.41 19.62 4.02
CA LEU A 25 -10.83 19.86 4.30
C LEU A 25 -11.62 19.79 2.99
N PRO A 26 -12.54 18.82 2.79
CA PRO A 26 -13.25 18.68 1.51
C PRO A 26 -14.02 19.94 1.10
N SER A 27 -14.56 20.69 2.06
CA SER A 27 -15.29 21.94 1.82
C SER A 27 -14.46 23.03 1.14
N GLU A 28 -13.13 22.95 1.24
CA GLU A 28 -12.21 23.89 0.59
C GLU A 28 -11.84 23.47 -0.84
N TYR A 29 -12.19 22.24 -1.23
CA TYR A 29 -11.82 21.60 -2.51
C TYR A 29 -13.04 20.93 -3.15
N GLU A 30 -14.13 21.68 -3.34
CA GLU A 30 -15.34 21.20 -4.06
C GLU A 30 -15.94 19.89 -3.51
N ASN A 31 -15.74 19.60 -2.22
CA ASN A 31 -16.11 18.34 -1.57
C ASN A 31 -15.42 17.09 -2.16
N ILE A 32 -14.23 17.24 -2.73
CA ILE A 32 -13.38 16.10 -3.10
C ILE A 32 -12.97 15.38 -1.82
N THR A 33 -13.23 14.07 -1.74
CA THR A 33 -12.89 13.22 -0.58
C THR A 33 -11.85 12.15 -0.90
N GLU A 34 -11.54 11.95 -2.18
CA GLU A 34 -10.60 10.93 -2.65
C GLU A 34 -9.90 11.41 -3.93
N ILE A 35 -8.62 11.08 -4.05
CA ILE A 35 -7.81 11.31 -5.24
C ILE A 35 -6.98 10.07 -5.54
N ARG A 36 -6.59 9.89 -6.81
CA ARG A 36 -5.63 8.86 -7.22
C ARG A 36 -4.30 9.51 -7.55
N LEU A 37 -3.25 9.11 -6.85
CA LEU A 37 -1.90 9.62 -7.02
C LEU A 37 -0.96 8.54 -7.59
N PRO A 38 0.04 8.92 -8.39
CA PRO A 38 1.17 8.05 -8.73
C PRO A 38 1.92 7.63 -7.47
N TYR A 39 2.32 6.36 -7.38
CA TYR A 39 3.00 5.81 -6.20
C TYR A 39 4.37 6.46 -5.94
N ASP A 40 5.04 6.97 -6.98
CA ASP A 40 6.34 7.64 -6.94
C ASP A 40 6.25 9.10 -6.45
N SER A 41 5.03 9.62 -6.23
CA SER A 41 4.79 10.97 -5.72
C SER A 41 4.57 11.06 -4.21
N ILE A 42 4.46 9.92 -3.53
CA ILE A 42 4.15 9.84 -2.10
C ILE A 42 5.09 8.87 -1.38
N TRP A 43 5.16 9.00 -0.07
CA TRP A 43 5.84 7.99 0.75
C TRP A 43 4.98 6.72 0.83
N LEU A 44 5.66 5.57 0.77
CA LEU A 44 5.06 4.24 0.91
C LEU A 44 5.81 3.50 2.03
N PRO A 45 5.12 2.68 2.85
CA PRO A 45 5.80 1.81 3.81
C PRO A 45 6.63 0.73 3.11
N ASP A 46 7.79 0.41 3.67
CA ASP A 46 8.63 -0.71 3.20
C ASP A 46 8.08 -2.04 3.76
N THR A 47 7.43 -2.84 2.91
CA THR A 47 6.84 -4.14 3.28
C THR A 47 7.65 -5.31 2.70
N THR A 48 8.07 -6.26 3.55
CA THR A 48 8.83 -7.46 3.13
C THR A 48 8.37 -8.75 3.82
N LEU A 49 8.53 -9.88 3.14
CA LEU A 49 8.20 -11.21 3.67
C LEU A 49 9.48 -11.88 4.21
N TYR A 50 9.57 -11.99 5.54
CA TYR A 50 10.79 -12.43 6.23
C TYR A 50 11.15 -13.92 6.09
N ASN A 51 10.27 -14.76 5.53
CA ASN A 51 10.52 -16.19 5.32
C ASN A 51 10.25 -16.57 3.85
N SER A 52 11.05 -16.00 2.95
CA SER A 52 11.07 -16.32 1.52
C SER A 52 12.06 -17.42 1.18
#